data_AF-A0A3N5XBP7-F1
#
_entry.id   AF-A0A3N5XBP7-F1
#
_cell.length_a   1.000
_cell.length_b   1.000
_cell.length_c   1.000
_cell.angle_alpha   90.00
_cell.angle_beta   90.00
_cell.angle_gamma   90.00
#
_symmetry.space_group_name_H-M   'P 1'
#
loop_
_entity.id
_entity.type
_entity.pdbx_description
1 polymer ?
#
loop_
_entity_poly.entity_id
_entity_poly.type
_entity_poly.pdbx_seq_one_letter_code
_entity_poly.pdbx_strand_id
1 'polypeptide(L)'
;MKMIQTIVLGVLLAMPVLAQGTQPAPRDKGQKAAGHGAMTASCEDMMKQHQQMMSDMQQMNKQLQAKVSAMNSATGEQKVQAIADTVNELAKQHQGMFDRMQQMHSGTMTHMSEHMQSGGAQSMANCPMMKEMGQSGMQAQRGKDAKPAPKSRAE
;
A
#
# COMPACT_ATOMS: atom_id res chain seq x y z
N MET A 1 28.80 -34.26 -22.54
CA MET A 1 28.21 -35.40 -23.29
C MET A 1 26.80 -34.98 -23.70
N LYS A 2 26.54 -34.91 -25.00
CA LYS A 2 25.25 -34.53 -25.60
C LYS A 2 24.41 -35.80 -25.78
N MET A 3 23.17 -35.82 -25.33
CA MET A 3 22.13 -36.65 -25.96
C MET A 3 20.82 -35.88 -26.00
N ILE A 4 20.57 -35.33 -27.18
CA ILE A 4 19.31 -34.77 -27.63
C ILE A 4 18.47 -35.97 -28.07
N GLN A 5 17.33 -36.21 -27.44
CA GLN A 5 16.38 -37.21 -27.89
C GLN A 5 15.09 -36.52 -28.30
N THR A 6 15.03 -36.23 -29.60
CA THR A 6 13.88 -35.70 -30.33
C THR A 6 12.84 -36.80 -30.46
N ILE A 7 11.64 -36.61 -29.90
CA ILE A 7 10.47 -37.45 -30.18
C ILE A 7 9.49 -36.59 -30.99
N VAL A 8 9.38 -36.92 -32.28
CA VAL A 8 8.33 -36.45 -33.19
C VAL A 8 7.38 -37.62 -33.36
N LEU A 9 6.13 -37.49 -32.93
CA LEU A 9 4.98 -38.35 -33.28
C LEU A 9 3.76 -37.70 -32.59
N GLY A 10 2.63 -37.38 -33.19
CA GLY A 10 2.08 -37.51 -34.53
C GLY A 10 0.63 -37.04 -34.38
N VAL A 11 0.19 -36.10 -35.21
CA VAL A 11 -1.17 -35.54 -35.18
C VAL A 11 -2.17 -36.60 -35.60
N LEU A 12 -3.23 -36.79 -34.81
CA LEU A 12 -4.48 -37.42 -35.26
C LEU A 12 -5.67 -36.68 -34.64
N LEU A 13 -6.23 -35.78 -35.46
CA LEU A 13 -7.51 -35.14 -35.26
C LEU A 13 -8.61 -36.18 -35.47
N ALA A 14 -9.33 -36.52 -34.41
CA ALA A 14 -10.62 -37.19 -34.49
C ALA A 14 -11.64 -36.33 -33.72
N MET A 15 -12.50 -35.63 -34.46
CA MET A 15 -13.69 -34.97 -33.92
C MET A 15 -14.87 -35.94 -33.96
N PRO A 16 -15.49 -36.28 -32.82
CA PRO A 16 -16.83 -36.84 -32.80
C PRO A 16 -17.85 -35.72 -32.61
N VAL A 17 -18.66 -35.56 -33.66
CA VAL A 17 -20.13 -35.47 -33.66
C VAL A 17 -20.80 -34.56 -32.62
N LEU A 18 -21.54 -33.58 -33.16
CA LEU A 18 -22.54 -32.80 -32.45
C LEU A 18 -23.76 -33.68 -32.16
N ALA A 19 -24.04 -33.94 -30.88
CA ALA A 19 -25.31 -34.49 -30.42
C ALA A 19 -25.75 -33.80 -29.13
N GLN A 20 -26.77 -32.95 -29.28
CA GLN A 20 -27.93 -32.80 -28.40
C GLN A 20 -27.69 -32.56 -26.90
N GLY A 21 -27.82 -31.28 -26.53
CA GLY A 21 -28.95 -30.86 -25.71
C GLY A 21 -29.09 -31.50 -24.32
N THR A 22 -28.18 -31.16 -23.41
CA THR A 22 -28.55 -30.99 -22.00
C THR A 22 -28.32 -29.53 -21.65
N GLN A 23 -29.40 -28.77 -21.54
CA GLN A 23 -29.40 -27.44 -20.94
C GLN A 23 -28.73 -27.57 -19.56
N PRO A 24 -27.64 -26.83 -19.26
CA PRO A 24 -27.25 -26.68 -17.87
C PRO A 24 -28.41 -25.97 -17.19
N ALA A 25 -28.99 -26.64 -16.19
CA ALA A 25 -29.90 -26.02 -15.24
C ALA A 25 -29.33 -24.63 -14.84
N PRO A 26 -30.18 -23.60 -14.68
CA PRO A 26 -29.71 -22.30 -14.24
C PRO A 26 -28.91 -22.54 -12.97
N ARG A 27 -27.58 -22.31 -13.06
CA ARG A 27 -26.72 -22.28 -11.89
C ARG A 27 -27.31 -21.20 -11.01
N ASP A 28 -27.94 -21.68 -9.95
CA ASP A 28 -28.39 -20.88 -8.82
C ASP A 28 -27.32 -19.83 -8.57
N LYS A 29 -27.71 -18.56 -8.69
CA LYS A 29 -26.92 -17.42 -8.25
C LYS A 29 -26.88 -17.46 -6.72
N GLY A 30 -26.23 -18.49 -6.19
CA GLY A 30 -25.93 -18.70 -4.80
C GLY A 30 -24.55 -18.18 -4.43
N GLN A 31 -24.08 -17.11 -5.06
CA GLN A 31 -22.93 -16.36 -4.55
C GLN A 31 -23.48 -15.24 -3.65
N LYS A 32 -24.08 -15.64 -2.54
CA LYS A 32 -24.47 -14.69 -1.49
C LYS A 32 -23.22 -14.29 -0.71
N ALA A 33 -22.89 -13.01 -0.81
CA ALA A 33 -22.35 -12.17 0.25
C ALA A 33 -20.93 -12.43 0.80
N ALA A 34 -19.93 -12.65 -0.08
CA ALA A 34 -18.53 -12.40 0.30
C ALA A 34 -18.09 -10.93 0.09
N GLY A 35 -19.00 -10.05 -0.36
CA GLY A 35 -18.64 -8.75 -0.98
C GLY A 35 -18.63 -7.52 -0.08
N HIS A 36 -18.87 -7.64 1.22
CA HIS A 36 -18.78 -6.49 2.16
C HIS A 36 -17.85 -6.78 3.34
N GLY A 37 -17.97 -7.94 4.00
CA GLY A 37 -17.13 -8.27 5.17
C GLY A 37 -15.64 -8.42 4.84
N ALA A 38 -15.30 -9.06 3.72
CA ALA A 38 -13.91 -9.18 3.27
C ALA A 38 -13.31 -7.82 2.89
N MET A 39 -14.14 -6.90 2.41
CA MET A 39 -13.70 -5.58 1.99
C MET A 39 -13.42 -4.65 3.17
N THR A 40 -14.29 -4.65 4.18
CA THR A 40 -14.07 -3.90 5.42
C THR A 40 -12.78 -4.35 6.11
N ALA A 41 -12.50 -5.66 6.14
CA ALA A 41 -11.27 -6.21 6.70
C ALA A 41 -10.01 -5.74 5.93
N SER A 42 -10.07 -5.69 4.60
CA SER A 42 -8.99 -5.17 3.74
C SER A 42 -8.71 -3.68 4.02
N CYS A 43 -9.75 -2.86 4.18
CA CYS A 43 -9.62 -1.46 4.57
C CYS A 43 -8.97 -1.28 5.95
N GLU A 44 -9.40 -2.07 6.94
CA GLU A 44 -8.87 -2.01 8.31
C GLU A 44 -7.40 -2.43 8.37
N ASP A 45 -7.00 -3.45 7.61
CA ASP A 45 -5.61 -3.87 7.53
C ASP A 45 -4.71 -2.76 6.96
N MET A 46 -5.13 -2.12 5.87
CA MET A 46 -4.44 -0.96 5.30
C MET A 46 -4.31 0.20 6.30
N MET A 47 -5.33 0.47 7.12
CA MET A 47 -5.24 1.50 8.16
C MET A 47 -4.24 1.13 9.26
N LYS A 48 -4.19 -0.14 9.68
CA LYS A 48 -3.19 -0.62 10.64
C LYS A 48 -1.78 -0.51 10.07
N GLN A 49 -1.59 -0.95 8.82
CA GLN A 49 -0.31 -0.83 8.13
C GLN A 49 0.14 0.64 8.01
N HIS A 50 -0.80 1.56 7.73
CA HIS A 50 -0.53 2.99 7.69
C HIS A 50 -0.08 3.55 9.06
N GLN A 51 -0.76 3.17 10.15
CA GLN A 51 -0.37 3.59 11.50
C GLN A 51 1.00 3.04 11.89
N GLN A 52 1.27 1.77 11.60
CA GLN A 52 2.57 1.14 11.82
C GLN A 52 3.67 1.89 11.05
N MET A 53 3.42 2.22 9.79
CA MET A 53 4.37 2.99 8.98
C MET A 53 4.68 4.35 9.60
N MET A 54 3.67 5.08 10.10
CA MET A 54 3.90 6.37 10.75
C MET A 54 4.77 6.23 12.01
N SER A 55 4.54 5.18 12.81
CA SER A 55 5.36 4.88 13.98
C SER A 55 6.80 4.53 13.59
N ASP A 56 6.96 3.66 12.59
CA ASP A 56 8.26 3.22 12.09
C ASP A 56 9.06 4.40 11.51
N MET A 57 8.42 5.31 10.78
CA MET A 57 9.03 6.54 10.26
C MET A 57 9.54 7.45 11.38
N GLN A 58 8.76 7.62 12.44
CA GLN A 58 9.21 8.39 13.60
C GLN A 58 10.41 7.73 14.28
N GLN A 59 10.41 6.40 14.41
CA GLN A 59 11.52 5.66 15.00
C GLN A 59 12.79 5.76 14.15
N MET A 60 12.70 5.56 12.83
CA MET A 60 13.82 5.71 11.90
C MET A 60 14.41 7.11 11.97
N ASN A 61 13.57 8.15 12.01
CA ASN A 61 14.02 9.53 12.13
C ASN A 61 14.76 9.78 13.46
N LYS A 62 14.27 9.24 14.58
CA LYS A 62 14.97 9.33 15.89
C LYS A 62 16.34 8.64 15.85
N GLN A 63 16.41 7.45 15.24
CA GLN A 63 17.67 6.71 15.10
C GLN A 63 18.69 7.49 14.24
N LEU A 64 18.24 8.06 13.13
CA LEU A 64 19.08 8.88 12.27
C LEU A 64 19.55 10.15 12.98
N GLN A 65 18.68 10.84 13.72
CA GLN A 65 19.09 12.00 14.51
C GLN A 65 20.15 11.67 15.56
N ALA A 66 20.03 10.52 16.24
CA ALA A 66 21.03 10.09 17.20
C ALA A 66 22.40 9.88 16.54
N LYS A 67 22.43 9.26 15.35
CA LYS A 67 23.67 9.07 14.58
C LYS A 67 24.25 10.39 14.08
N VAL A 68 23.42 11.30 13.57
CA VAL A 68 23.86 12.63 13.14
C VAL A 68 24.43 13.43 14.32
N SER A 69 23.80 13.34 15.49
CA SER A 69 24.31 13.97 16.72
C SER A 69 25.67 13.42 17.11
N ALA A 70 25.81 12.09 17.18
CA ALA A 70 27.09 11.42 17.46
C ALA A 70 28.17 11.79 16.43
N MET A 71 27.81 11.80 15.15
CA MET A 71 28.69 12.26 14.06
C MET A 71 29.13 13.70 14.29
N ASN A 72 28.24 14.61 14.67
CA ASN A 72 28.58 16.02 14.88
C ASN A 72 29.49 16.24 16.09
N SER A 73 29.35 15.43 17.14
CA SER A 73 30.20 15.50 18.33
C SER A 73 31.56 14.79 18.18
N ALA A 74 31.71 13.88 17.22
CA ALA A 74 32.94 13.13 17.01
C ALA A 74 34.06 13.98 16.37
N THR A 75 35.31 13.62 16.67
CA THR A 75 36.52 14.24 16.11
C THR A 75 37.52 13.17 15.67
N GLY A 76 38.54 13.56 14.89
CA GLY A 76 39.59 12.65 14.43
C GLY A 76 39.05 11.43 13.68
N GLU A 77 39.64 10.26 13.92
CA GLU A 77 39.22 9.00 13.29
C GLU A 77 37.78 8.59 13.66
N GLN A 78 37.32 8.94 14.86
CA GLN A 78 35.94 8.65 15.28
C GLN A 78 34.91 9.38 14.42
N LYS A 79 35.26 10.56 13.88
CA LYS A 79 34.39 11.29 12.94
C LYS A 79 34.19 10.51 11.65
N VAL A 80 35.24 9.86 11.14
CA VAL A 80 35.17 9.05 9.91
C VAL A 80 34.25 7.85 10.11
N GLN A 81 34.39 7.15 11.24
CA GLN A 81 33.49 6.05 11.58
C GLN A 81 32.05 6.51 11.73
N ALA A 82 31.81 7.63 12.43
CA ALA A 82 30.46 8.15 12.64
C ALA A 82 29.79 8.65 11.34
N ILE A 83 30.57 9.15 10.37
CA ILE A 83 30.08 9.44 9.02
C ILE A 83 29.64 8.16 8.32
N ALA A 84 30.49 7.11 8.34
CA ALA A 84 30.17 5.83 7.73
C ALA A 84 28.89 5.22 8.33
N ASP A 85 28.75 5.24 9.65
CA ASP A 85 27.59 4.74 10.36
C ASP A 85 26.31 5.52 10.02
N THR A 86 26.42 6.84 9.80
CA THR A 86 25.30 7.70 9.42
C THR A 86 24.87 7.45 7.98
N VAL A 87 25.83 7.35 7.05
CA VAL A 87 25.55 7.07 5.63
C VAL A 87 24.96 5.67 5.45
N ASN A 88 25.48 4.67 6.17
CA ASN A 88 24.94 3.31 6.14
C ASN A 88 23.50 3.27 6.68
N GLU A 89 23.18 4.02 7.74
CA GLU A 89 21.81 4.11 8.22
C GLU A 89 20.90 4.81 7.22
N LEU A 90 21.34 5.90 6.59
CA LEU A 90 20.59 6.57 5.52
C LEU A 90 20.27 5.64 4.35
N ALA A 91 21.27 4.89 3.88
CA ALA A 91 21.10 3.91 2.80
C ALA A 91 20.11 2.82 3.18
N LYS A 92 20.25 2.26 4.39
CA LYS A 92 19.34 1.24 4.93
C LYS A 92 17.90 1.76 5.04
N GLN A 93 17.70 2.94 5.60
CA GLN A 93 16.37 3.55 5.73
C GLN A 93 15.76 3.86 4.36
N HIS A 94 16.56 4.36 3.40
CA HIS A 94 16.10 4.62 2.04
C HIS A 94 15.65 3.34 1.32
N GLN A 95 16.45 2.26 1.40
CA GLN A 95 16.10 0.97 0.81
C GLN A 95 14.84 0.39 1.45
N GLY A 96 14.78 0.36 2.79
CA GLY A 96 13.61 -0.16 3.50
C GLY A 96 12.34 0.63 3.21
N MET A 97 12.44 1.97 3.09
CA MET A 97 11.31 2.82 2.72
C MET A 97 10.88 2.57 1.27
N PHE A 98 11.82 2.41 0.35
CA PHE A 98 11.53 2.11 -1.04
C PHE A 98 10.79 0.78 -1.21
N ASP A 99 11.31 -0.29 -0.59
CA ASP A 99 10.69 -1.62 -0.64
C ASP A 99 9.28 -1.60 -0.07
N ARG A 100 9.10 -0.91 1.06
CA ARG A 100 7.78 -0.79 1.69
C ARG A 100 6.81 0.06 0.88
N MET A 101 7.31 1.11 0.21
CA MET A 101 6.50 1.92 -0.69
C MET A 101 6.03 1.10 -1.90
N GLN A 102 6.88 0.25 -2.47
CA GLN A 102 6.50 -0.65 -3.55
C GLN A 102 5.42 -1.66 -3.10
N GLN A 103 5.59 -2.27 -1.93
CA GLN A 103 4.60 -3.19 -1.36
C GLN A 103 3.25 -2.49 -1.16
N MET A 104 3.25 -1.32 -0.51
CA MET A 104 2.02 -0.55 -0.32
C MET A 104 1.38 -0.11 -1.64
N HIS A 105 2.18 0.29 -2.62
CA HIS A 105 1.64 0.72 -3.93
C HIS A 105 0.89 -0.43 -4.61
N SER A 106 1.48 -1.64 -4.61
CA SER A 106 0.82 -2.83 -5.16
C SER A 106 -0.44 -3.22 -4.40
N GLY A 107 -0.41 -3.16 -3.06
CA GLY A 107 -1.57 -3.42 -2.21
C GLY A 107 -2.69 -2.41 -2.43
N THR A 108 -2.34 -1.13 -2.55
CA THR A 108 -3.30 -0.05 -2.82
C THR A 108 -3.94 -0.20 -4.19
N MET A 109 -3.18 -0.54 -5.24
CA MET A 109 -3.75 -0.82 -6.56
C MET A 109 -4.74 -1.99 -6.53
N THR A 110 -4.37 -3.08 -5.84
CA THR A 110 -5.23 -4.26 -5.70
C THR A 110 -6.52 -3.88 -4.97
N HIS A 111 -6.40 -3.19 -3.85
CA HIS A 111 -7.54 -2.71 -3.06
C HIS A 111 -8.46 -1.77 -3.86
N MET A 112 -7.91 -0.85 -4.66
CA MET A 112 -8.70 0.03 -5.53
C MET A 112 -9.40 -0.74 -6.66
N SER A 113 -8.78 -1.80 -7.18
CA SER A 113 -9.40 -2.71 -8.15
C SER A 113 -10.60 -3.44 -7.54
N GLU A 114 -10.51 -3.88 -6.28
CA GLU A 114 -11.63 -4.48 -5.54
C GLU A 114 -12.78 -3.48 -5.36
N HIS A 115 -12.49 -2.20 -5.13
CA HIS A 115 -13.51 -1.14 -5.12
C HIS A 115 -14.18 -0.94 -6.47
N MET A 116 -13.42 -0.96 -7.56
CA MET A 116 -14.00 -0.87 -8.92
C MET A 116 -14.92 -2.05 -9.23
N GLN A 117 -14.55 -3.27 -8.79
CA GLN A 117 -15.34 -4.47 -9.05
C GLN A 117 -16.60 -4.60 -8.18
N SER A 118 -16.58 -4.06 -6.95
CA SER A 118 -17.67 -4.24 -5.96
C SER A 118 -18.74 -3.14 -5.97
N GLY A 119 -18.67 -2.18 -6.88
CA GLY A 119 -19.66 -1.07 -6.96
C GLY A 119 -19.05 0.30 -7.25
N GLY A 120 -17.77 0.36 -7.61
CA GLY A 120 -17.09 1.58 -8.05
C GLY A 120 -17.20 2.72 -7.04
N ALA A 121 -17.72 3.86 -7.49
CA ALA A 121 -17.82 5.09 -6.70
C ALA A 121 -18.59 4.90 -5.37
N GLN A 122 -19.64 4.09 -5.34
CA GLN A 122 -20.43 3.88 -4.13
C GLN A 122 -19.70 3.01 -3.10
N SER A 123 -18.93 2.03 -3.58
CA SER A 123 -18.05 1.22 -2.75
C SER A 123 -16.92 2.07 -2.15
N MET A 124 -16.32 2.97 -2.95
CA MET A 124 -15.30 3.92 -2.50
C MET A 124 -15.84 4.93 -1.48
N ALA A 125 -17.06 5.44 -1.65
CA ALA A 125 -17.70 6.38 -0.73
C ALA A 125 -17.95 5.79 0.67
N ASN A 126 -18.18 4.48 0.74
CA ASN A 126 -18.37 3.75 1.99
C ASN A 126 -17.05 3.24 2.60
N CYS A 127 -15.91 3.49 1.96
CA CYS A 127 -14.60 3.07 2.47
C CYS A 127 -14.24 3.88 3.73
N PRO A 128 -13.93 3.22 4.87
CA PRO A 128 -13.53 3.90 6.11
C PRO A 128 -12.35 4.87 5.92
N MET A 129 -11.39 4.51 5.08
CA MET A 129 -10.20 5.33 4.81
C MET A 129 -10.54 6.67 4.15
N MET A 130 -11.44 6.69 3.16
CA MET A 130 -11.90 7.94 2.51
C MET A 130 -12.62 8.85 3.50
N LYS A 131 -13.44 8.26 4.37
CA LYS A 131 -14.20 9.00 5.38
C LYS A 131 -13.29 9.63 6.44
N GLU A 132 -12.20 8.98 6.80
CA GLU A 132 -11.23 9.50 7.79
C GLU A 132 -10.30 10.57 7.19
N MET A 133 -9.78 10.35 5.97
CA MET A 133 -8.95 11.35 5.29
C MET A 133 -9.72 12.62 4.92
N GLY A 134 -10.98 12.50 4.49
CA GLY A 134 -11.82 13.65 4.19
C GLY A 134 -12.09 14.54 5.42
N GLN A 135 -12.24 13.94 6.59
CA GLN A 135 -12.47 14.68 7.85
C GLN A 135 -11.20 15.34 8.38
N SER A 136 -10.06 14.65 8.34
CA SER A 136 -8.77 15.22 8.79
C SER A 136 -8.25 16.31 7.84
N GLY A 137 -8.45 16.17 6.53
CA GLY A 137 -8.08 17.18 5.53
C GLY A 137 -8.88 18.48 5.67
N MET A 138 -10.20 18.40 5.85
CA MET A 138 -11.06 19.58 6.03
C MET A 138 -10.80 20.32 7.36
N GLN A 139 -10.39 19.60 8.41
CA GLN A 139 -10.01 20.22 9.70
C GLN A 139 -8.65 20.92 9.62
N ALA A 140 -7.66 20.31 8.95
CA ALA A 140 -6.35 20.94 8.73
C ALA A 140 -6.43 22.21 7.87
N GLN A 141 -7.42 22.28 6.97
CA GLN A 141 -7.65 23.43 6.10
C GLN A 141 -8.41 24.56 6.81
N ARG A 142 -9.44 24.25 7.60
CA ARG A 142 -10.13 25.25 8.46
C ARG A 142 -9.20 25.95 9.46
N GLY A 143 -8.14 25.28 9.92
CA GLY A 143 -7.14 25.90 10.79
C GLY A 143 -6.22 26.91 10.09
N LYS A 144 -6.07 26.81 8.76
CA LYS A 144 -5.23 27.72 7.95
C LYS A 144 -6.02 28.91 7.39
N ASP A 145 -7.32 28.72 7.14
CA ASP A 145 -8.22 29.76 6.63
C ASP A 145 -8.89 30.58 7.74
N ALA A 146 -8.60 30.28 9.01
CA ALA A 146 -8.99 31.11 10.15
C ALA A 146 -8.22 32.44 10.11
N LYS A 147 -8.72 33.40 9.34
CA LYS A 147 -8.28 34.79 9.33
C LYS A 147 -8.19 35.28 10.79
N PRO A 148 -7.02 35.74 11.28
CA PRO A 148 -6.93 36.27 12.62
C PRO A 148 -7.90 37.46 12.73
N ALA A 149 -8.71 37.45 13.79
CA ALA A 149 -9.62 38.55 14.10
C ALA A 149 -8.83 39.88 14.11
N PRO A 150 -9.36 40.96 13.50
CA PRO A 150 -8.68 42.24 13.54
C PRO A 150 -8.51 42.65 15.00
N LYS A 151 -7.26 42.79 15.44
CA LYS A 151 -6.95 43.37 16.75
C LYS A 151 -7.53 44.79 16.74
N SER A 152 -8.59 45.00 17.51
CA SER A 152 -9.11 46.33 17.79
C SER A 152 -7.97 47.12 18.43
N ARG A 153 -7.41 48.05 17.67
CA ARG A 153 -6.51 49.09 18.16
C ARG A 153 -7.34 49.98 19.07
N ALA A 154 -7.29 49.72 20.37
CA ALA A 154 -7.69 50.71 21.37
C ALA A 154 -6.49 51.62 21.61
N GLU A 155 -6.74 52.90 21.41
CA GLU A 155 -5.89 54.03 21.78
C GLU A 155 -5.74 54.16 23.31
#